data_AF-A0A3B7AB19-F1
#
_entry.id   AF-A0A3B7AB19-F1
#
_cell.length_a   1.000
_cell.length_b   1.000
_cell.length_c   1.000
_cell.angle_alpha   90.00
_cell.angle_beta   90.00
_cell.angle_gamma   90.00
#
_symmetry.space_group_name_H-M   'P 1'
#
loop_
_entity.id
_entity.type
_entity.pdbx_description
1 polymer ?
#
loop_
_entity_poly.entity_id
_entity_poly.type
_entity_poly.pdbx_seq_one_letter_code
_entity_poly.pdbx_strand_id
1 'polypeptide(L)'
;MSSSLSTSFRQVAILLWALALGVTMTACSSGPLARKLHLEDTSPDAALAYSQGLSRLTPAELTRERTVLGALPQTPFNQVRIAMLLGHPRVQQDLARGHGILEGVLKSTEPAAQTFHPLARQLADNYGERIKLEIQLERQGQQLKESQRKSAELQDKLDSLANIEKSLIPRPRPGKPEGARR
;
A
#
# COMPACT_ATOMS: atom_id res chain seq x y z
N MET A 1 41.58 -27.15 -26.89
CA MET A 1 40.36 -26.60 -27.54
C MET A 1 39.13 -27.37 -27.04
N SER A 2 38.69 -27.15 -25.80
CA SER A 2 37.59 -27.95 -25.19
C SER A 2 36.74 -27.17 -24.18
N SER A 3 36.57 -25.86 -24.38
CA SER A 3 35.84 -24.98 -23.45
C SER A 3 34.56 -24.37 -24.02
N SER A 4 34.22 -24.60 -25.29
CA SER A 4 33.04 -24.00 -25.94
C SER A 4 31.75 -24.82 -25.82
N LEU A 5 31.80 -26.08 -25.35
CA LEU A 5 30.61 -26.93 -25.23
C LEU A 5 29.81 -26.69 -23.93
N SER A 6 30.44 -26.26 -22.83
CA SER A 6 29.74 -26.11 -21.53
C SER A 6 28.92 -24.81 -21.41
N THR A 7 29.25 -23.80 -22.21
CA THR A 7 28.56 -22.51 -22.24
C THR A 7 27.21 -22.58 -22.95
N SER A 8 27.09 -23.44 -23.97
CA SER A 8 25.83 -23.65 -24.71
C SER A 8 24.74 -24.27 -23.83
N PHE A 9 25.09 -25.26 -22.99
CA PHE A 9 24.13 -25.95 -22.12
C PHE A 9 23.56 -25.04 -21.02
N ARG A 10 24.40 -24.13 -20.50
CA ARG A 10 23.97 -23.12 -19.51
C ARG A 10 23.04 -22.08 -20.10
N GLN A 11 23.27 -21.64 -21.34
CA GLN A 11 22.42 -20.66 -22.02
C GLN A 11 21.04 -21.22 -22.39
N VAL A 12 20.98 -22.49 -22.80
CA VAL A 12 19.71 -23.17 -23.09
C VAL A 12 18.88 -23.37 -21.81
N ALA A 13 19.52 -23.71 -20.69
CA ALA A 13 18.84 -23.86 -19.40
C ALA A 13 18.25 -22.53 -18.89
N ILE A 14 18.95 -21.40 -19.09
CA ILE A 14 18.47 -20.06 -18.72
C ILE A 14 17.28 -19.63 -19.59
N LEU A 15 17.33 -19.91 -20.90
CA LEU A 15 16.22 -19.60 -21.82
C LEU A 15 14.97 -20.46 -21.54
N LEU A 16 15.14 -21.73 -21.18
CA LEU A 16 14.04 -22.61 -20.78
C LEU A 16 13.41 -22.18 -19.44
N TRP A 17 14.21 -21.69 -18.49
CA TRP A 17 13.71 -21.09 -17.25
C TRP A 17 12.94 -19.78 -17.50
N ALA A 18 13.43 -18.94 -18.42
CA ALA A 18 12.75 -17.70 -18.79
C ALA A 18 11.42 -17.95 -19.54
N LEU A 19 11.36 -18.99 -20.38
CA LEU A 19 10.15 -19.39 -21.09
C LEU A 19 9.11 -20.01 -20.11
N ALA A 20 9.56 -20.75 -19.10
CA ALA A 20 8.70 -21.32 -18.06
C ALA A 20 8.09 -20.25 -17.13
N LEU A 21 8.77 -19.12 -16.91
CA LEU A 21 8.23 -18.00 -16.12
C LEU A 21 7.19 -17.15 -16.89
N GLY A 22 7.08 -17.31 -18.21
CA GLY A 22 6.25 -16.47 -19.08
C GLY A 22 4.81 -16.92 -19.30
N VAL A 23 4.37 -18.08 -18.78
CA VAL A 23 3.10 -18.72 -19.20
C VAL A 23 2.02 -18.78 -18.12
N THR A 24 2.17 -18.11 -16.99
CA THR A 24 1.11 -18.10 -15.94
C THR A 24 0.44 -16.75 -15.79
N MET A 25 -0.17 -16.24 -16.86
CA MET A 25 -1.26 -15.27 -16.74
C MET A 25 -2.38 -15.66 -17.70
N THR A 26 -3.05 -16.77 -17.36
CA THR A 26 -4.38 -17.07 -17.88
C THR A 26 -5.33 -16.01 -17.34
N ALA A 27 -5.44 -14.91 -18.07
CA ALA A 27 -6.45 -13.91 -17.86
C ALA A 27 -7.83 -14.55 -18.06
N CYS A 28 -8.57 -14.77 -16.97
CA CYS A 28 -10.00 -14.98 -17.07
C CYS A 28 -10.64 -13.66 -17.49
N SER A 29 -10.77 -13.45 -18.80
CA SER A 29 -11.59 -12.38 -19.37
C SER A 29 -13.06 -12.68 -19.08
N SER A 30 -13.52 -12.26 -17.91
CA SER A 30 -14.96 -12.12 -17.64
C SER A 30 -15.47 -11.04 -18.60
N GLY A 31 -16.05 -11.49 -19.72
CA GLY A 31 -16.48 -10.63 -20.83
C GLY A 31 -17.67 -9.73 -20.48
N PRO A 32 -18.08 -8.87 -21.44
CA PRO A 32 -19.08 -7.80 -21.26
C PRO A 32 -20.52 -8.29 -20.94
N LEU A 33 -20.76 -9.60 -20.94
CA LEU A 33 -22.05 -10.21 -20.57
C LEU A 33 -22.37 -10.09 -19.07
N ALA A 34 -21.35 -10.10 -18.18
CA ALA A 34 -21.56 -9.90 -16.74
C ALA A 34 -22.05 -8.49 -16.39
N ARG A 35 -21.81 -7.51 -17.28
CA ARG A 35 -22.20 -6.10 -17.08
C ARG A 35 -23.67 -5.84 -17.36
N LYS A 36 -24.37 -6.73 -18.09
CA LYS A 36 -25.78 -6.56 -18.45
C LYS A 36 -26.78 -7.20 -17.48
N LEU A 37 -26.35 -8.10 -16.60
CA LEU A 37 -27.20 -8.71 -15.57
C LEU A 37 -27.38 -7.83 -14.31
N HIS A 38 -26.79 -6.64 -14.26
CA HIS A 38 -26.44 -5.96 -12.99
C HIS A 38 -27.16 -4.63 -12.74
N LEU A 39 -28.16 -4.24 -13.55
CA LEU A 39 -28.76 -2.90 -13.45
C LEU A 39 -30.02 -2.82 -12.58
N GLU A 40 -30.74 -3.94 -12.37
CA GLU A 40 -31.97 -3.98 -11.56
C GLU A 40 -31.83 -4.73 -10.22
N ASP A 41 -30.79 -5.55 -10.03
CA ASP A 41 -30.64 -6.38 -8.83
C ASP A 41 -30.02 -5.59 -7.68
N THR A 42 -30.84 -5.15 -6.73
CA THR A 42 -30.44 -4.45 -5.50
C THR A 42 -30.12 -5.46 -4.38
N SER A 43 -29.27 -6.45 -4.69
CA SER A 43 -28.93 -7.56 -3.79
C SER A 43 -27.55 -7.39 -3.14
N PRO A 44 -27.27 -8.05 -2.00
CA PRO A 44 -25.93 -8.08 -1.41
C PRO A 44 -24.90 -8.71 -2.37
N ASP A 45 -25.31 -9.70 -3.17
CA ASP A 45 -24.45 -10.32 -4.19
C ASP A 45 -24.08 -9.32 -5.30
N ALA A 46 -25.02 -8.46 -5.69
CA ALA A 46 -24.74 -7.37 -6.63
C ALA A 46 -23.72 -6.38 -6.04
N ALA A 47 -23.82 -6.04 -4.76
CA ALA A 47 -22.83 -5.19 -4.08
C ALA A 47 -21.44 -5.84 -4.06
N LEU A 48 -21.36 -7.16 -3.85
CA LEU A 48 -20.10 -7.90 -3.93
C LEU A 48 -19.50 -7.89 -5.34
N ALA A 49 -20.30 -8.17 -6.37
CA ALA A 49 -19.84 -8.09 -7.75
C ALA A 49 -19.42 -6.66 -8.15
N TYR A 50 -20.10 -5.63 -7.65
CA TYR A 50 -19.66 -4.24 -7.75
C TYR A 50 -18.26 -4.05 -7.16
N SER A 51 -18.02 -4.53 -5.94
CA SER A 51 -16.71 -4.41 -5.27
C SER A 51 -15.58 -5.09 -6.05
N GLN A 52 -15.85 -6.25 -6.65
CA GLN A 52 -14.91 -6.96 -7.52
C GLN A 52 -14.65 -6.16 -8.80
N GLY A 53 -15.67 -5.51 -9.35
CA GLY A 53 -15.57 -4.64 -10.53
C GLY A 53 -14.66 -3.43 -10.32
N LEU A 54 -14.59 -2.87 -9.10
CA LEU A 54 -13.72 -1.73 -8.77
C LEU A 54 -12.25 -1.98 -9.11
N SER A 55 -11.77 -3.22 -8.92
CA SER A 55 -10.38 -3.61 -9.19
C SER A 55 -9.98 -3.48 -10.67
N ARG A 56 -10.97 -3.45 -11.58
CA ARG A 56 -10.78 -3.34 -13.03
C ARG A 56 -10.82 -1.89 -13.52
N LEU A 57 -11.25 -0.96 -12.68
CA LEU A 57 -11.35 0.45 -13.02
C LEU A 57 -10.00 1.16 -12.84
N THR A 58 -9.78 2.15 -13.69
CA THR A 58 -8.67 3.11 -13.57
C THR A 58 -8.94 4.13 -12.46
N PRO A 59 -7.91 4.82 -11.93
CA PRO A 59 -8.11 5.86 -10.90
C PRO A 59 -9.07 6.99 -11.34
N ALA A 60 -9.04 7.37 -12.62
CA ALA A 60 -9.96 8.36 -13.18
C ALA A 60 -11.41 7.86 -13.22
N GLU A 61 -11.63 6.61 -13.62
CA GLU A 61 -12.96 5.99 -13.62
C GLU A 61 -13.52 5.81 -12.21
N LEU A 62 -12.68 5.45 -11.24
CA LEU A 62 -13.09 5.35 -9.83
C LEU A 62 -13.51 6.71 -9.26
N THR A 63 -12.84 7.78 -9.65
CA THR A 63 -13.21 9.14 -9.24
C THR A 63 -14.56 9.55 -9.86
N ARG A 64 -14.80 9.20 -11.13
CA ARG A 64 -16.10 9.39 -11.79
C ARG A 64 -17.19 8.57 -11.11
N GLU A 65 -16.93 7.31 -10.80
CA GLU A 65 -17.86 6.43 -10.09
C GLU A 65 -18.26 7.04 -8.73
N ARG A 66 -17.31 7.67 -8.02
CA ARG A 66 -17.60 8.39 -6.77
C ARG A 66 -18.59 9.52 -6.96
N THR A 67 -18.43 10.31 -8.04
CA THR A 67 -19.37 11.39 -8.36
C THR A 67 -20.74 10.88 -8.77
N VAL A 68 -20.80 9.79 -9.56
CA VAL A 68 -22.05 9.16 -10.00
C VAL A 68 -22.81 8.59 -8.81
N LEU A 69 -22.15 7.81 -7.95
CA LEU A 69 -22.76 7.27 -6.74
C LEU A 69 -23.24 8.35 -5.76
N GLY A 70 -22.52 9.47 -5.68
CA GLY A 70 -22.92 10.60 -4.85
C GLY A 70 -24.21 11.28 -5.30
N ALA A 71 -24.56 11.19 -6.59
CA ALA A 71 -25.78 11.73 -7.15
C ALA A 71 -26.99 10.78 -7.04
N LEU A 72 -26.75 9.49 -6.75
CA LEU A 72 -27.82 8.51 -6.60
C LEU A 72 -28.54 8.66 -5.26
N PRO A 73 -29.81 8.23 -5.17
CA PRO A 73 -30.52 8.11 -3.90
C PRO A 73 -29.73 7.26 -2.91
N GLN A 74 -29.68 7.70 -1.65
CA GLN A 74 -28.93 7.03 -0.59
C GLN A 74 -29.68 5.82 -0.02
N THR A 75 -30.05 4.88 -0.90
CA THR A 75 -30.58 3.57 -0.52
C THR A 75 -29.50 2.73 0.19
N PRO A 76 -29.86 1.74 1.01
CA PRO A 76 -28.87 0.88 1.69
C PRO A 76 -27.84 0.25 0.74
N PHE A 77 -28.28 -0.14 -0.47
CA PHE A 77 -27.40 -0.66 -1.52
C PHE A 77 -26.37 0.38 -1.98
N ASN A 78 -26.81 1.60 -2.30
CA ASN A 78 -25.90 2.65 -2.75
C ASN A 78 -24.98 3.12 -1.61
N GLN A 79 -25.47 3.15 -0.36
CA GLN A 79 -24.66 3.43 0.82
C GLN A 79 -23.52 2.41 0.98
N VAL A 80 -23.82 1.12 0.86
CA VAL A 80 -22.81 0.05 0.88
C VAL A 80 -21.81 0.20 -0.27
N ARG A 81 -22.27 0.49 -1.49
CA ARG A 81 -21.38 0.71 -2.66
C ARG A 81 -20.46 1.92 -2.46
N ILE A 82 -20.99 3.02 -1.91
CA ILE A 82 -20.17 4.19 -1.56
C ILE A 82 -19.12 3.80 -0.52
N ALA A 83 -19.49 3.07 0.53
CA ALA A 83 -18.53 2.61 1.54
C ALA A 83 -17.43 1.73 0.93
N MET A 84 -17.78 0.77 0.07
CA MET A 84 -16.82 -0.08 -0.66
C MET A 84 -15.85 0.75 -1.52
N LEU A 85 -16.35 1.77 -2.21
CA LEU A 85 -15.53 2.66 -3.03
C LEU A 85 -14.57 3.49 -2.17
N LEU A 86 -15.02 4.01 -1.02
CA LEU A 86 -14.19 4.77 -0.08
C LEU A 86 -13.09 3.92 0.58
N GLY A 87 -13.29 2.61 0.69
CA GLY A 87 -12.27 1.69 1.19
C GLY A 87 -11.28 1.16 0.14
N HIS A 88 -11.46 1.51 -1.13
CA HIS A 88 -10.68 0.95 -2.24
C HIS A 88 -9.28 1.60 -2.36
N PRO A 89 -8.17 0.83 -2.42
CA PRO A 89 -6.79 1.34 -2.34
C PRO A 89 -6.33 2.21 -3.51
N ARG A 90 -6.99 2.12 -4.67
CA ARG A 90 -6.63 2.92 -5.85
C ARG A 90 -7.30 4.30 -5.89
N VAL A 91 -8.07 4.65 -4.87
CA VAL A 91 -8.75 5.94 -4.71
C VAL A 91 -8.22 6.62 -3.46
N GLN A 92 -8.45 7.93 -3.32
CA GLN A 92 -8.31 8.60 -2.03
C GLN A 92 -9.23 7.94 -1.01
N GLN A 93 -8.62 7.11 -0.16
CA GLN A 93 -9.33 6.35 0.86
C GLN A 93 -9.86 7.25 1.95
N ASP A 94 -11.04 6.93 2.44
CA ASP A 94 -11.67 7.58 3.60
C ASP A 94 -12.41 6.50 4.40
N LEU A 95 -11.61 5.66 5.07
CA LEU A 95 -12.13 4.52 5.83
C LEU A 95 -13.03 4.94 6.97
N ALA A 96 -12.74 6.08 7.62
CA ALA A 96 -13.55 6.61 8.70
C ALA A 96 -14.97 6.95 8.21
N ARG A 97 -15.08 7.64 7.07
CA ARG A 97 -16.39 7.92 6.46
C ARG A 97 -17.08 6.65 5.98
N GLY A 98 -16.34 5.75 5.31
CA GLY A 98 -16.88 4.46 4.87
C GLY A 98 -17.46 3.64 6.03
N HIS A 99 -16.72 3.56 7.14
CA HIS A 99 -17.15 2.89 8.36
C HIS A 99 -18.40 3.53 8.96
N GLY A 100 -18.45 4.86 9.05
CA GLY A 100 -19.64 5.59 9.53
C GLY A 100 -20.90 5.34 8.69
N ILE A 101 -20.77 5.22 7.37
CA ILE A 101 -21.90 4.86 6.48
C ILE A 101 -22.41 3.44 6.78
N LEU A 102 -21.51 2.48 6.94
CA LEU A 102 -21.86 1.09 7.25
C LEU A 102 -22.55 0.96 8.62
N GLU A 103 -22.06 1.69 9.63
CA GLU A 103 -22.72 1.80 10.93
C GLU A 103 -24.13 2.40 10.83
N GLY A 104 -24.34 3.35 9.92
CA GLY A 104 -25.67 3.87 9.60
C GLY A 104 -26.61 2.81 9.03
N VAL A 105 -26.14 1.99 8.08
CA VAL A 105 -26.89 0.86 7.52
C VAL A 105 -27.24 -0.17 8.59
N LEU A 106 -26.29 -0.50 9.46
CA LEU A 106 -26.47 -1.47 10.56
C LEU A 106 -27.48 -1.00 11.62
N LYS A 107 -27.62 0.32 11.83
CA LYS A 107 -28.61 0.91 12.74
C LYS A 107 -30.01 1.01 12.13
N SER A 108 -30.13 0.92 10.80
CA SER A 108 -31.43 1.00 10.12
C SER A 108 -32.25 -0.27 10.37
N THR A 109 -33.53 -0.08 10.71
CA THR A 109 -34.52 -1.15 10.89
C THR A 109 -35.33 -1.45 9.63
N GLU A 110 -35.07 -0.75 8.52
CA GLU A 110 -35.75 -0.97 7.25
C GLU A 110 -35.47 -2.39 6.70
N PRO A 111 -36.47 -3.12 6.19
CA PRO A 111 -36.27 -4.47 5.64
C PRO A 111 -35.18 -4.52 4.54
N ALA A 112 -35.13 -3.50 3.68
CA ALA A 112 -34.11 -3.41 2.63
C ALA A 112 -32.69 -3.29 3.20
N ALA A 113 -32.51 -2.60 4.34
CA ALA A 113 -31.23 -2.46 5.01
C ALA A 113 -30.80 -3.75 5.73
N GLN A 114 -31.75 -4.47 6.33
CA GLN A 114 -31.49 -5.72 7.04
C GLN A 114 -30.83 -6.78 6.15
N THR A 115 -31.20 -6.84 4.87
CA THR A 115 -30.57 -7.73 3.88
C THR A 115 -29.06 -7.46 3.70
N PHE A 116 -28.61 -6.22 3.92
CA PHE A 116 -27.19 -5.84 3.83
C PHE A 116 -26.44 -5.97 5.15
N HIS A 117 -27.11 -6.20 6.29
CA HIS A 117 -26.45 -6.24 7.61
C HIS A 117 -25.28 -7.22 7.70
N PRO A 118 -25.34 -8.47 7.19
CA PRO A 118 -24.20 -9.40 7.28
C PRO A 118 -22.96 -8.86 6.57
N LEU A 119 -23.14 -8.33 5.37
CA LEU A 119 -22.09 -7.72 4.56
C LEU A 119 -21.55 -6.44 5.21
N ALA A 120 -22.45 -5.56 5.67
CA ALA A 120 -22.08 -4.29 6.29
C ALA A 120 -21.29 -4.50 7.57
N ARG A 121 -21.64 -5.50 8.39
CA ARG A 121 -20.90 -5.86 9.62
C ARG A 121 -19.48 -6.32 9.29
N GLN A 122 -19.33 -7.23 8.33
CA GLN A 122 -18.00 -7.71 7.90
C GLN A 122 -17.11 -6.57 7.40
N LEU A 123 -17.67 -5.65 6.60
CA LEU A 123 -16.93 -4.48 6.12
C LEU A 123 -16.61 -3.48 7.23
N ALA A 124 -17.55 -3.25 8.16
CA ALA A 124 -17.36 -2.35 9.28
C ALA A 124 -16.23 -2.83 10.21
N ASP A 125 -16.22 -4.13 10.54
CA ASP A 125 -15.15 -4.76 11.31
C ASP A 125 -13.79 -4.61 10.60
N ASN A 126 -13.74 -4.92 9.30
CA ASN A 126 -12.52 -4.77 8.52
C ASN A 126 -12.01 -3.32 8.47
N TYR A 127 -12.90 -2.35 8.29
CA TYR A 127 -12.50 -0.93 8.24
C TYR A 127 -12.04 -0.45 9.62
N GLY A 128 -12.70 -0.89 10.70
CA GLY A 128 -12.28 -0.60 12.07
C GLY A 128 -10.89 -1.15 12.38
N GLU A 129 -10.57 -2.36 11.94
CA GLU A 129 -9.22 -2.93 12.06
C GLU A 129 -8.18 -2.13 11.26
N ARG A 130 -8.48 -1.79 10.01
CA ARG A 130 -7.58 -1.01 9.16
C ARG A 130 -7.27 0.37 9.74
N ILE A 131 -8.28 1.07 10.28
CA ILE A 131 -8.08 2.36 10.95
C ILE A 131 -7.15 2.21 12.17
N LYS A 132 -7.32 1.15 12.98
CA LYS A 132 -6.42 0.87 14.11
C LYS A 132 -4.98 0.62 13.65
N LEU A 133 -4.81 -0.12 12.55
CA LEU A 133 -3.49 -0.40 11.95
C LEU A 133 -2.83 0.87 11.40
N GLU A 134 -3.59 1.76 10.75
CA GLU A 134 -3.08 3.05 10.27
C GLU A 134 -2.54 3.91 11.42
N ILE A 135 -3.27 3.98 12.55
CA ILE A 135 -2.82 4.68 13.75
C ILE A 135 -1.53 4.06 14.32
N GLN A 136 -1.42 2.74 14.34
CA GLN A 136 -0.21 2.05 14.80
C GLN A 136 0.99 2.30 13.89
N LEU A 137 0.78 2.28 12.57
CA LEU A 137 1.81 2.59 11.58
C LEU A 137 2.33 4.02 11.73
N GLU A 138 1.43 4.99 11.93
CA GLU A 138 1.82 6.38 12.14
C GLU A 138 2.68 6.54 13.40
N ARG A 139 2.28 5.91 14.51
CA ARG A 139 3.06 5.91 15.77
C ARG A 139 4.45 5.29 15.59
N GLN A 140 4.53 4.14 14.93
CA GLN A 140 5.82 3.49 14.64
C GLN A 140 6.70 4.36 13.74
N GLY A 141 6.12 5.01 12.73
CA GLY A 141 6.84 5.95 11.87
C GLY A 141 7.40 7.15 12.62
N GLN A 142 6.67 7.68 13.61
CA GLN A 142 7.17 8.75 14.48
C GLN A 142 8.33 8.27 15.36
N GLN A 143 8.18 7.10 16.00
CA GLN A 143 9.24 6.50 16.82
C GLN A 143 10.51 6.23 16.02
N LEU A 144 10.39 5.74 14.78
CA LEU A 144 11.52 5.51 13.89
C LEU A 144 12.26 6.81 13.58
N LYS A 145 11.54 7.88 13.23
CA LYS A 145 12.12 9.20 12.95
C LYS A 145 12.83 9.78 14.17
N GLU A 146 12.23 9.66 15.35
CA GLU A 146 12.87 10.11 16.59
C GLU A 146 14.13 9.29 16.91
N SER A 147 14.09 7.97 16.73
CA SER A 147 15.26 7.10 16.89
C SER A 147 16.38 7.48 15.92
N GLN A 148 16.06 7.75 14.66
CA GLN A 148 17.05 8.17 13.66
C GLN A 148 17.71 9.50 14.04
N ARG A 149 16.92 10.47 14.56
CA ARG A 149 17.46 11.75 15.06
C ARG A 149 18.43 11.53 16.21
N LYS A 150 18.05 10.72 17.20
CA LYS A 150 18.93 10.37 18.34
C LYS A 150 20.21 9.70 17.87
N SER A 151 20.13 8.78 16.91
CA SER A 151 21.32 8.13 16.34
C SER A 151 22.24 9.13 15.63
N ALA A 152 21.69 10.07 14.86
CA ALA A 152 22.48 11.12 14.22
C ALA A 152 23.17 12.03 15.26
N GLU A 153 22.44 12.48 16.29
CA GLU A 153 23.00 13.28 17.38
C GLU A 153 24.12 12.55 18.14
N LEU A 154 23.98 11.24 18.33
CA LEU A 154 25.03 10.41 18.95
C LEU A 154 26.25 10.29 18.04
N GLN A 155 26.06 10.14 16.73
CA GLN A 155 27.16 10.11 15.77
C GLN A 155 27.93 11.44 15.76
N ASP A 156 27.22 12.57 15.73
CA ASP A 156 27.85 13.90 15.78
C ASP A 156 28.69 14.08 17.05
N LYS A 157 28.22 13.55 18.19
CA LYS A 157 28.98 13.58 19.46
C LYS A 157 30.22 12.68 19.38
N LEU A 158 30.12 11.48 18.82
CA LEU A 158 31.27 10.60 18.63
C LEU A 158 32.33 11.25 17.73
N ASP A 159 31.91 11.86 16.64
CA ASP A 159 32.80 12.56 15.72
C ASP A 159 33.45 13.79 16.37
N SER A 160 32.69 14.53 17.19
CA SER A 160 33.23 15.62 18.01
C SER A 160 34.30 15.13 18.99
N LEU A 161 34.05 14.01 19.69
CA LEU A 161 35.03 13.41 20.60
C LEU A 161 36.27 12.91 19.87
N ALA A 162 36.11 12.25 18.72
CA ALA A 162 37.22 11.79 17.89
C ALA A 162 38.10 12.95 17.41
N ASN A 163 37.48 14.09 17.06
CA ASN A 163 38.22 15.30 16.70
C ASN A 163 38.99 15.90 17.88
N ILE A 164 38.42 15.88 19.09
CA ILE A 164 39.10 16.29 20.31
C ILE A 164 40.31 15.39 20.56
N GLU A 165 40.16 14.06 20.49
CA GLU A 165 41.25 13.09 20.66
C GLU A 165 42.40 13.39 19.69
N LYS A 166 42.09 13.57 18.40
CA LYS A 166 43.08 13.90 17.37
C LYS A 166 43.81 15.21 17.64
N SER A 167 43.15 16.19 18.24
CA SER A 167 43.75 17.49 18.60
C SER A 167 44.68 17.41 19.82
N LEU A 168 44.45 16.44 20.70
CA LEU A 168 45.23 16.24 21.93
C LEU A 168 46.54 15.48 21.70
N ILE A 169 46.65 14.70 20.61
CA ILE A 169 47.90 14.03 20.21
C ILE A 169 48.85 15.09 19.60
N PRO A 170 49.98 15.43 20.26
CA PRO A 170 50.90 16.42 19.73
C PRO A 170 51.50 15.94 18.41
N ARG A 171 51.28 16.68 17.32
CA ARG A 171 51.92 16.38 16.04
C ARG A 171 53.45 16.53 16.22
N PRO A 172 54.27 15.48 15.99
CA PRO A 172 55.72 15.63 16.06
C PRO A 172 56.13 16.70 15.04
N ARG A 173 56.71 17.80 15.52
CA ARG A 173 57.24 18.84 14.64
C ARG A 173 58.42 18.21 13.89
N PRO A 174 58.46 18.25 12.55
CA PRO A 174 59.69 17.92 11.85
C PRO A 174 60.77 18.87 12.37
N GLY A 175 61.82 18.29 12.95
CA GLY A 175 62.96 19.03 13.48
C GLY A 175 63.50 19.95 12.40
N LYS A 176 63.50 21.25 12.68
CA LYS A 176 64.14 22.25 11.82
C LYS A 176 65.61 21.83 11.67
N PRO A 177 66.13 21.57 10.46
CA PRO A 177 67.52 21.15 10.30
C PRO A 177 68.42 22.25 10.85
N GLU A 178 69.18 21.89 11.87
CA GLU A 178 70.10 22.76 12.58
C GLU A 178 71.31 23.03 11.68
N GLY A 179 71.47 24.29 11.29
CA GLY A 179 72.72 24.94 10.89
C GLY A 179 73.68 24.15 10.00
N ALA A 180 73.59 24.33 8.69
CA ALA A 180 74.78 24.30 7.84
C ALA A 180 75.61 25.56 8.15
N ARG A 181 76.54 25.48 9.11
CA ARG A 181 77.60 26.47 9.29
C ARG A 181 78.78 26.12 8.38
N ARG A 182 79.10 27.08 7.51
CA ARG A 182 80.40 27.46 6.93
C ARG A 182 81.24 26.41 6.21
#